data_AF-A0A831Y8X7-F1
#
_entry.id   AF-A0A831Y8X7-F1
#
_cell.length_a   1.000
_cell.length_b   1.000
_cell.length_c   1.000
_cell.angle_alpha   90.00
_cell.angle_beta   90.00
_cell.angle_gamma   90.00
#
_symmetry.space_group_name_H-M   'P 1'
#
loop_
_entity.id
_entity.type
_entity.pdbx_description
1 polymer ?
#
loop_
_entity_poly.entity_id
_entity_poly.type
_entity_poly.pdbx_seq_one_letter_code
_entity_poly.pdbx_strand_id
1 'polypeptide(L)'
;MASGRDKRGKRDRARPSGGARKAAKRPPARRRPAPPPQRRPAPTAPRAAPRWRSATPSRRSAAPAERGRQSPRPGAPQPAAARTPPTITAASAPAAAPPRRRAPRVDPAAAEETRLLRLAAELAALARGQAGEGGVAAALDRLATVAAPAPAAGDEAQALALGWAREQARLALGDVLTRASKLGRARTDIDVDTLAWLVFAAVEALAREPADAAPDRLHAIAAFIRPPAR
;
A
#
# COMPACT_ATOMS: atom_id res chain seq x y z
N MET A 1 -8.21 46.86 -47.74
CA MET A 1 -7.27 47.02 -48.89
C MET A 1 -5.90 46.53 -48.46
N ALA A 2 -5.10 46.02 -49.41
CA ALA A 2 -3.82 45.27 -49.29
C ALA A 2 -3.99 43.84 -48.74
N SER A 3 -4.10 42.76 -49.53
CA SER A 3 -3.43 42.32 -50.77
C SER A 3 -1.91 42.16 -50.60
N GLY A 4 -1.50 40.94 -50.26
CA GLY A 4 -0.11 40.50 -50.14
C GLY A 4 -0.01 39.02 -50.46
N ARG A 5 -0.10 38.71 -51.76
CA ARG A 5 -0.03 37.38 -52.37
C ARG A 5 1.43 37.13 -52.71
N ASP A 6 2.08 36.11 -52.14
CA ASP A 6 3.37 35.64 -52.70
C ASP A 6 3.67 34.14 -52.49
N LYS A 7 3.65 33.46 -53.64
CA LYS A 7 4.62 32.47 -54.17
C LYS A 7 4.84 31.14 -53.44
N ARG A 8 4.12 30.16 -54.00
CA ARG A 8 4.48 28.73 -54.10
C ARG A 8 5.92 28.55 -54.59
N GLY A 9 6.78 28.00 -53.74
CA GLY A 9 8.06 27.42 -54.14
C GLY A 9 7.92 25.91 -54.36
N LYS A 10 7.68 25.50 -55.60
CA LYS A 10 7.66 24.10 -56.05
C LYS A 10 9.11 23.62 -56.14
N ARG A 11 9.59 22.88 -55.14
CA ARG A 11 10.91 22.24 -55.18
C ARG A 11 10.77 20.84 -55.76
N ASP A 12 11.13 20.74 -57.03
CA ASP A 12 11.43 19.47 -57.70
C ASP A 12 12.62 18.82 -56.98
N ARG A 13 12.36 17.71 -56.28
CA ARG A 13 13.43 16.80 -55.82
C ARG A 13 13.51 15.63 -56.78
N ALA A 14 14.56 15.68 -57.58
CA ALA A 14 15.02 14.64 -58.48
C ALA A 14 15.10 13.27 -57.76
N ARG A 15 14.50 12.26 -58.38
CA ARG A 15 14.73 10.84 -58.09
C ARG A 15 16.16 10.48 -58.55
N PRO A 16 17.03 9.95 -57.68
CA PRO A 16 18.21 9.23 -58.16
C PRO A 16 17.78 7.86 -58.71
N SER A 17 18.25 7.62 -59.92
CA SER A 17 18.09 6.41 -60.72
C SER A 17 18.73 5.18 -60.06
N GLY A 18 18.19 4.02 -60.42
CA GLY A 18 18.53 2.70 -59.88
C GLY A 18 20.03 2.38 -59.85
N GLY A 19 20.51 2.08 -58.65
CA GLY A 19 21.73 1.31 -58.45
C GLY A 19 21.41 -0.19 -58.56
N ALA A 20 21.88 -0.80 -59.64
CA ALA A 20 21.85 -2.24 -59.86
C ALA A 20 22.62 -2.96 -58.73
N ARG A 21 21.89 -3.54 -57.77
CA ARG A 21 22.47 -4.42 -56.75
C ARG A 21 22.79 -5.76 -57.42
N LYS A 22 24.08 -5.98 -57.70
CA LYS A 22 24.63 -7.30 -58.03
C LYS A 22 24.21 -8.29 -56.94
N ALA A 23 23.45 -9.31 -57.32
CA ALA A 23 23.08 -10.40 -56.46
C ALA A 23 24.35 -11.21 -56.10
N ALA A 24 24.86 -10.98 -54.89
CA ALA A 24 25.88 -11.84 -54.32
C ALA A 24 25.27 -13.23 -54.10
N LYS A 25 25.85 -14.25 -54.74
CA LYS A 25 25.56 -15.68 -54.51
C LYS A 25 25.63 -15.96 -53.01
N ARG A 26 24.48 -16.20 -52.39
CA ARG A 26 24.40 -16.69 -51.00
C ARG A 26 25.08 -18.07 -50.96
N PRO A 27 26.06 -18.30 -50.07
CA PRO A 27 26.60 -19.64 -49.85
C PRO A 27 25.51 -20.55 -49.27
N PRO A 28 25.54 -21.86 -49.56
CA PRO A 28 24.55 -22.81 -49.07
C PRO A 28 24.54 -22.83 -47.54
N ALA A 29 23.34 -22.78 -46.96
CA ALA A 29 23.13 -22.84 -45.52
C ALA A 29 23.74 -24.12 -44.96
N ARG A 30 24.78 -23.99 -44.14
CA ARG A 30 25.30 -25.09 -43.32
C ARG A 30 24.16 -25.53 -42.40
N ARG A 31 23.68 -26.75 -42.59
CA ARG A 31 22.71 -27.40 -41.70
C ARG A 31 23.28 -27.37 -40.28
N ARG A 32 22.63 -26.62 -39.39
CA ARG A 32 22.92 -26.67 -37.96
C ARG A 32 22.65 -28.10 -37.46
N PRO A 33 23.57 -28.73 -36.71
CA PRO A 33 23.29 -30.00 -36.07
C PRO A 33 22.12 -29.85 -35.09
N ALA A 34 21.26 -30.87 -35.04
CA ALA A 34 20.10 -30.89 -34.17
C ALA A 34 20.54 -30.77 -32.69
N PRO A 35 19.82 -29.99 -31.86
CA PRO A 35 20.12 -29.91 -30.44
C PRO A 35 19.93 -31.29 -29.78
N PRO A 36 20.77 -31.65 -28.80
CA PRO A 36 20.62 -32.91 -28.08
C PRO A 36 19.27 -32.95 -27.35
N PRO A 37 18.64 -34.14 -27.22
CA PRO A 37 17.37 -34.29 -26.52
C PRO A 37 17.55 -33.86 -25.06
N GLN A 38 16.81 -32.82 -24.67
CA GLN A 38 16.77 -32.38 -23.28
C GLN A 38 16.12 -33.48 -22.44
N ARG A 39 16.92 -34.09 -21.55
CA ARG A 39 16.41 -35.03 -20.54
C ARG A 39 15.40 -34.29 -19.67
N ARG A 40 14.13 -34.69 -19.76
CA ARG A 40 13.09 -34.25 -18.83
C ARG A 40 13.54 -34.58 -17.40
N PRO A 41 13.54 -33.61 -16.46
CA PRO A 41 13.71 -33.94 -15.05
C PRO A 41 12.52 -34.79 -14.58
N ALA A 42 12.82 -35.81 -13.78
CA ALA A 42 11.82 -36.68 -13.18
C ALA A 42 10.84 -35.86 -12.31
N PRO A 43 9.56 -36.23 -12.24
CA PRO A 43 8.59 -35.56 -11.40
C PRO A 43 8.99 -35.71 -9.93
N THR A 44 9.36 -34.60 -9.31
CA THR A 44 9.57 -34.50 -7.86
C THR A 44 8.24 -34.79 -7.18
N ALA A 45 8.21 -35.83 -6.33
CA ALA A 45 7.04 -36.21 -5.56
C ALA A 45 6.53 -35.02 -4.71
N PRO A 46 5.20 -34.84 -4.57
CA PRO A 46 4.65 -33.76 -3.77
C PRO A 46 5.01 -33.96 -2.29
N ARG A 47 5.72 -32.97 -1.74
CA ARG A 47 6.05 -32.87 -0.33
C ARG A 47 4.74 -32.72 0.45
N ALA A 48 4.46 -33.69 1.32
CA ALA A 48 3.25 -33.73 2.14
C ALA A 48 3.08 -32.42 2.93
N ALA A 49 1.91 -31.78 2.76
CA ALA A 49 1.53 -30.61 3.53
C ALA A 49 1.34 -30.98 5.02
N PRO A 50 1.72 -30.10 5.96
CA PRO A 50 1.44 -30.33 7.37
C PRO A 50 -0.06 -30.24 7.62
N ARG A 51 -0.63 -31.34 8.12
CA ARG A 51 -2.01 -31.42 8.62
C ARG A 51 -2.14 -30.53 9.85
N TRP A 52 -2.73 -29.37 9.69
CA TRP A 52 -3.22 -28.56 10.81
C TRP A 52 -4.37 -29.32 11.48
N ARG A 53 -4.11 -29.83 12.69
CA ARG A 53 -5.13 -30.41 13.56
C ARG A 53 -6.01 -29.28 14.08
N SER A 54 -7.28 -29.29 13.69
CA SER A 54 -8.31 -28.47 14.31
C SER A 54 -8.49 -28.91 15.77
N ALA A 55 -7.97 -28.12 16.70
CA ALA A 55 -8.28 -28.25 18.12
C ALA A 55 -9.61 -27.53 18.39
N THR A 56 -10.65 -28.29 18.69
CA THR A 56 -11.89 -27.80 19.28
C THR A 56 -11.71 -27.54 20.77
N PRO A 57 -12.08 -26.37 21.32
CA PRO A 57 -12.34 -26.24 22.73
C PRO A 57 -13.82 -26.54 23.03
N SER A 58 -14.03 -27.71 23.61
CA SER A 58 -15.21 -28.09 24.39
C SER A 58 -15.04 -27.59 25.83
N ARG A 59 -16.04 -26.85 26.34
CA ARG A 59 -16.43 -26.65 27.77
C ARG A 59 -17.54 -25.60 27.76
N ARG A 60 -18.83 -25.86 27.99
CA ARG A 60 -19.55 -26.58 29.06
C ARG A 60 -19.26 -26.03 30.47
N SER A 61 -20.37 -25.58 31.09
CA SER A 61 -20.64 -25.33 32.51
C SER A 61 -20.51 -23.89 33.00
N ALA A 62 -21.66 -23.22 33.23
CA ALA A 62 -22.20 -23.01 34.59
C ALA A 62 -23.55 -22.29 34.54
N ALA A 63 -24.57 -22.89 35.15
CA ALA A 63 -25.82 -22.23 35.56
C ALA A 63 -25.55 -21.22 36.70
N PRO A 64 -26.54 -20.39 37.06
CA PRO A 64 -27.17 -20.69 38.35
C PRO A 64 -28.69 -20.49 38.37
N ALA A 65 -29.31 -21.32 39.20
CA ALA A 65 -30.69 -21.24 39.62
C ALA A 65 -30.81 -20.45 40.95
N GLU A 66 -31.98 -19.83 41.10
CA GLU A 66 -32.78 -19.71 42.34
C GLU A 66 -32.43 -18.72 43.46
N ARG A 67 -33.55 -18.26 44.07
CA ARG A 67 -33.74 -17.58 45.38
C ARG A 67 -33.37 -16.09 45.37
N GLY A 68 -34.28 -15.13 45.62
CA GLY A 68 -35.50 -15.14 46.43
C GLY A 68 -35.39 -13.97 47.41
N ARG A 69 -36.29 -12.97 47.32
CA ARG A 69 -36.50 -11.87 48.30
C ARG A 69 -37.91 -11.30 48.02
N GLN A 70 -38.96 -11.85 48.62
CA GLN A 70 -39.54 -11.44 49.91
C GLN A 70 -39.78 -9.93 50.06
N SER A 71 -41.06 -9.57 49.88
CA SER A 71 -41.71 -8.35 50.36
C SER A 71 -41.66 -8.23 51.89
N PRO A 72 -41.83 -7.01 52.43
CA PRO A 72 -42.93 -6.82 53.37
C PRO A 72 -43.67 -5.47 53.21
N ARG A 73 -45.00 -5.53 53.32
CA ARG A 73 -45.90 -4.52 53.95
C ARG A 73 -46.20 -5.07 55.37
N PRO A 74 -46.56 -4.29 56.42
CA PRO A 74 -47.58 -3.21 56.42
C PRO A 74 -47.20 -1.99 57.31
N GLY A 75 -47.89 -0.84 57.26
CA GLY A 75 -49.03 -0.54 58.16
C GLY A 75 -48.63 0.51 59.23
N ALA A 76 -49.23 1.70 59.14
CA ALA A 76 -49.00 2.94 59.92
C ALA A 76 -49.48 2.86 61.40
N PRO A 77 -49.70 3.96 62.17
CA PRO A 77 -49.25 5.37 62.14
C PRO A 77 -48.71 5.86 63.52
N GLN A 78 -48.14 7.08 63.64
CA GLN A 78 -48.27 8.00 64.82
C GLN A 78 -47.46 9.33 64.66
N PRO A 79 -47.73 10.39 65.46
CA PRO A 79 -48.00 11.73 64.95
C PRO A 79 -46.93 12.80 65.30
N ALA A 80 -47.19 13.99 64.77
CA ALA A 80 -46.41 15.22 64.82
C ALA A 80 -45.97 15.69 66.22
N ALA A 81 -44.73 16.21 66.29
CA ALA A 81 -44.39 17.38 67.10
C ALA A 81 -43.13 18.06 66.54
N ALA A 82 -43.20 19.38 66.48
CA ALA A 82 -42.31 20.29 65.79
C ALA A 82 -40.87 20.32 66.35
N ARG A 83 -39.89 20.38 65.45
CA ARG A 83 -38.58 21.00 65.71
C ARG A 83 -38.11 21.77 64.48
N THR A 84 -37.78 23.03 64.75
CA THR A 84 -37.24 24.09 63.91
C THR A 84 -36.04 23.65 63.05
N PRO A 85 -35.90 24.16 61.80
CA PRO A 85 -34.69 23.94 61.02
C PRO A 85 -33.54 24.83 61.57
N PRO A 86 -32.33 24.30 61.81
CA PRO A 86 -31.16 25.15 61.94
C PRO A 86 -30.79 25.71 60.57
N THR A 87 -30.71 27.03 60.49
CA THR A 87 -30.13 27.78 59.38
C THR A 87 -28.66 27.39 59.24
N ILE A 88 -28.36 26.44 58.35
CA ILE A 88 -26.99 26.14 57.94
C ILE A 88 -26.60 27.23 56.95
N THR A 89 -25.78 28.16 57.41
CA THR A 89 -24.98 29.08 56.60
C THR A 89 -24.28 28.31 55.49
N ALA A 90 -24.65 28.60 54.25
CA ALA A 90 -24.03 28.08 53.04
C ALA A 90 -22.58 28.57 52.98
N ALA A 91 -21.65 27.78 53.51
CA ALA A 91 -20.25 27.89 53.17
C ALA A 91 -20.11 27.45 51.70
N SER A 92 -19.80 28.41 50.83
CA SER A 92 -19.48 28.17 49.43
C SER A 92 -18.42 27.08 49.30
N ALA A 93 -18.85 25.88 48.91
CA ALA A 93 -17.94 24.86 48.41
C ALA A 93 -17.23 25.43 47.17
N PRO A 94 -15.89 25.36 47.08
CA PRO A 94 -15.19 25.75 45.87
C PRO A 94 -15.72 24.89 44.73
N ALA A 95 -16.24 25.54 43.69
CA ALA A 95 -16.77 24.89 42.51
C ALA A 95 -15.75 23.87 42.00
N ALA A 96 -16.15 22.59 41.99
CA ALA A 96 -15.34 21.51 41.46
C ALA A 96 -14.94 21.87 40.01
N ALA A 97 -13.64 22.03 39.80
CA ALA A 97 -13.10 22.34 38.48
C ALA A 97 -13.60 21.28 37.47
N PRO A 98 -14.06 21.71 36.27
CA PRO A 98 -14.58 20.77 35.29
C PRO A 98 -13.52 19.72 34.94
N PRO A 99 -13.91 18.44 34.74
CA PRO A 99 -12.96 17.40 34.39
C PRO A 99 -12.24 17.82 33.11
N ARG A 100 -10.92 18.01 33.21
CA ARG A 100 -10.05 18.28 32.07
C ARG A 100 -10.24 17.13 31.08
N ARG A 101 -10.98 17.37 29.99
CA ARG A 101 -11.11 16.42 28.87
C ARG A 101 -9.70 16.08 28.41
N ARG A 102 -9.23 14.87 28.70
CA ARG A 102 -7.99 14.36 28.11
C ARG A 102 -8.19 14.36 26.61
N ALA A 103 -7.34 15.09 25.89
CA ALA A 103 -7.30 15.01 24.45
C ALA A 103 -7.12 13.52 24.04
N PRO A 104 -7.82 13.04 23.01
CA PRO A 104 -7.65 11.67 22.55
C PRO A 104 -6.19 11.46 22.18
N ARG A 105 -5.55 10.45 22.78
CA ARG A 105 -4.23 9.99 22.32
C ARG A 105 -4.43 9.44 20.91
N VAL A 106 -3.74 10.05 19.94
CA VAL A 106 -3.66 9.50 18.58
C VAL A 106 -2.85 8.23 18.66
N ASP A 107 -3.45 7.11 18.25
CA ASP A 107 -2.74 5.84 18.13
C ASP A 107 -1.77 5.93 16.93
N PRO A 108 -0.46 5.75 17.15
CA PRO A 108 0.53 5.83 16.08
C PRO A 108 0.29 4.80 14.96
N ALA A 109 -0.26 3.62 15.28
CA ALA A 109 -0.56 2.60 14.29
C ALA A 109 -1.73 3.01 13.38
N ALA A 110 -2.78 3.61 13.95
CA ALA A 110 -3.92 4.14 13.18
C ALA A 110 -3.51 5.32 12.28
N ALA A 111 -2.59 6.16 12.75
CA ALA A 111 -2.02 7.23 11.94
C ALA A 111 -1.24 6.67 10.74
N GLU A 112 -0.49 5.58 10.95
CA GLU A 112 0.26 4.92 9.88
C GLU A 112 -0.64 4.24 8.86
N GLU A 113 -1.65 3.50 9.31
CA GLU A 113 -2.69 2.94 8.44
C GLU A 113 -3.30 4.01 7.54
N THR A 114 -3.71 5.15 8.15
CA THR A 114 -4.30 6.28 7.42
C THR A 114 -3.34 6.84 6.37
N ARG A 115 -2.04 6.96 6.70
CA ARG A 115 -1.01 7.44 5.77
C ARG A 115 -0.83 6.49 4.58
N LEU A 116 -0.79 5.17 4.82
CA LEU A 116 -0.66 4.16 3.77
C LEU A 116 -1.90 4.06 2.87
N LEU A 117 -3.10 4.15 3.43
CA LEU A 117 -4.33 4.18 2.63
C LEU A 117 -4.41 5.44 1.77
N ARG A 118 -3.99 6.59 2.30
CA ARG A 118 -3.87 7.82 1.51
C ARG A 118 -2.83 7.66 0.38
N LEU A 119 -1.67 7.07 0.67
CA LEU A 119 -0.67 6.76 -0.34
C LEU A 119 -1.23 5.86 -1.44
N ALA A 120 -1.96 4.80 -1.08
CA ALA A 120 -2.60 3.90 -2.05
C ALA A 120 -3.55 4.69 -2.98
N ALA A 121 -4.34 5.61 -2.42
CA ALA A 121 -5.23 6.48 -3.20
C ALA A 121 -4.44 7.42 -4.15
N GLU A 122 -3.34 8.01 -3.68
CA GLU A 122 -2.45 8.86 -4.48
C GLU A 122 -1.81 8.06 -5.64
N LEU A 123 -1.28 6.87 -5.36
CA LEU A 123 -0.70 5.98 -6.36
C LEU A 123 -1.75 5.54 -7.40
N ALA A 124 -2.95 5.20 -6.95
CA ALA A 124 -4.05 4.85 -7.85
C ALA A 124 -4.48 6.04 -8.73
N ALA A 125 -4.43 7.27 -8.19
CA ALA A 125 -4.66 8.48 -8.98
C ALA A 125 -3.55 8.73 -10.00
N LEU A 126 -2.28 8.50 -9.63
CA LEU A 126 -1.14 8.58 -10.56
C LEU A 126 -1.30 7.57 -11.70
N ALA A 127 -1.68 6.33 -11.38
CA ALA A 127 -1.96 5.32 -12.38
C ALA A 127 -3.04 5.80 -13.35
N ARG A 128 -4.17 6.33 -12.85
CA ARG A 128 -5.29 6.80 -13.68
C ARG A 128 -4.96 8.00 -14.57
N GLY A 129 -4.31 9.02 -14.02
CA GLY A 129 -4.24 10.36 -14.64
C GLY A 129 -2.85 10.89 -15.00
N GLN A 130 -1.76 10.31 -14.48
CA GLN A 130 -0.39 10.87 -14.57
C GLN A 130 0.63 9.84 -15.10
N ALA A 131 0.21 8.87 -15.91
CA ALA A 131 1.12 7.95 -16.61
C ALA A 131 1.94 8.63 -17.74
N GLY A 132 2.22 9.93 -17.61
CA GLY A 132 3.22 10.64 -18.40
C GLY A 132 4.65 10.19 -18.04
N GLU A 133 5.65 10.86 -18.60
CA GLU A 133 7.08 10.49 -18.43
C GLU A 133 7.53 10.42 -16.96
N GLY A 134 6.84 11.11 -16.04
CA GLY A 134 7.19 11.18 -14.62
C GLY A 134 6.39 10.29 -13.66
N GLY A 135 5.44 9.46 -14.12
CA GLY A 135 4.51 8.75 -13.22
C GLY A 135 5.19 7.80 -12.22
N VAL A 136 6.25 7.11 -12.64
CA VAL A 136 7.05 6.23 -11.77
C VAL A 136 7.90 7.02 -10.80
N ALA A 137 8.54 8.12 -11.25
CA ALA A 137 9.35 8.98 -10.38
C ALA A 137 8.48 9.60 -9.28
N ALA A 138 7.32 10.15 -9.64
CA ALA A 138 6.36 10.68 -8.69
C ALA A 138 5.88 9.61 -7.69
N ALA A 139 5.66 8.37 -8.13
CA ALA A 139 5.29 7.28 -7.23
C ALA A 139 6.39 6.96 -6.20
N LEU A 140 7.66 6.94 -6.62
CA LEU A 140 8.81 6.72 -5.73
C LEU A 140 8.94 7.85 -4.71
N ASP A 141 8.79 9.10 -5.14
CA ASP A 141 8.83 10.25 -4.23
C ASP A 141 7.73 10.16 -3.16
N ARG A 142 6.50 9.76 -3.55
CA ARG A 142 5.40 9.56 -2.59
C ARG A 142 5.69 8.42 -1.61
N LEU A 143 6.19 7.28 -2.09
CA LEU A 143 6.56 6.14 -1.25
C LEU A 143 7.62 6.53 -0.22
N ALA A 144 8.66 7.26 -0.63
CA ALA A 144 9.74 7.68 0.26
C ALA A 144 9.28 8.58 1.41
N THR A 145 8.20 9.35 1.23
CA THR A 145 7.65 10.21 2.29
C THR A 145 6.82 9.47 3.35
N VAL A 146 6.34 8.27 3.02
CA VAL A 146 5.39 7.51 3.87
C VAL A 146 6.05 6.29 4.51
N ALA A 147 7.20 5.84 4.02
CA ALA A 147 7.89 4.69 4.57
C ALA A 147 8.23 4.92 6.06
N ALA A 148 7.51 4.22 6.93
CA ALA A 148 7.70 4.27 8.37
C ALA A 148 8.12 2.89 8.90
N PRO A 149 8.86 2.84 10.02
CA PRO A 149 9.19 1.58 10.66
C PRO A 149 7.93 0.82 11.10
N ALA A 150 8.00 -0.52 11.04
CA ALA A 150 6.92 -1.37 11.52
C ALA A 150 6.61 -1.10 13.00
N PRO A 151 5.32 -1.09 13.41
CA PRO A 151 4.94 -0.83 14.79
C PRO A 151 5.41 -1.96 15.72
N ALA A 152 5.57 -1.62 17.00
CA ALA A 152 5.83 -2.58 18.06
C ALA A 152 4.65 -3.54 18.24
N ALA A 153 4.94 -4.80 18.55
CA ALA A 153 3.96 -5.86 18.72
C ALA A 153 3.00 -5.58 19.90
N GLY A 154 1.71 -5.86 19.73
CA GLY A 154 0.74 -5.82 20.85
C GLY A 154 -0.73 -6.02 20.48
N ASP A 155 -1.15 -5.59 19.29
CA ASP A 155 -2.56 -5.68 18.84
C ASP A 155 -2.66 -6.34 17.45
N GLU A 156 -3.28 -7.53 17.40
CA GLU A 156 -3.47 -8.31 16.18
C GLU A 156 -4.35 -7.61 15.15
N ALA A 157 -5.39 -6.90 15.59
CA ALA A 157 -6.29 -6.19 14.69
C ALA A 157 -5.57 -5.01 14.02
N GLN A 158 -4.74 -4.29 14.78
CA GLN A 158 -3.91 -3.22 14.23
C GLN A 158 -2.84 -3.75 13.27
N ALA A 159 -2.21 -4.88 13.59
CA ALA A 159 -1.24 -5.51 12.71
C ALA A 159 -1.89 -5.94 11.37
N LEU A 160 -3.10 -6.47 11.41
CA LEU A 160 -3.86 -6.85 10.23
C LEU A 160 -4.28 -5.62 9.41
N ALA A 161 -4.82 -4.58 10.05
CA ALA A 161 -5.21 -3.34 9.38
C ALA A 161 -4.01 -2.69 8.67
N LEU A 162 -2.86 -2.63 9.36
CA LEU A 162 -1.64 -2.09 8.78
C LEU A 162 -1.09 -2.98 7.64
N GLY A 163 -1.12 -4.30 7.80
CA GLY A 163 -0.74 -5.24 6.74
C GLY A 163 -1.61 -5.07 5.50
N TRP A 164 -2.92 -4.88 5.68
CA TRP A 164 -3.84 -4.59 4.59
C TRP A 164 -3.55 -3.24 3.92
N ALA A 165 -3.29 -2.19 4.69
CA ALA A 165 -2.95 -0.87 4.15
C ALA A 165 -1.66 -0.89 3.31
N ARG A 166 -0.63 -1.64 3.75
CA ARG A 166 0.59 -1.88 2.96
C ARG A 166 0.27 -2.59 1.65
N GLU A 167 -0.55 -3.62 1.71
CA GLU A 167 -0.96 -4.36 0.51
C GLU A 167 -1.73 -3.48 -0.47
N GLN A 168 -2.62 -2.60 0.00
CA GLN A 168 -3.31 -1.62 -0.86
C GLN A 168 -2.32 -0.69 -1.57
N ALA A 169 -1.31 -0.19 -0.86
CA ALA A 169 -0.28 0.65 -1.47
C ALA A 169 0.57 -0.12 -2.49
N ARG A 170 0.92 -1.38 -2.21
CA ARG A 170 1.65 -2.25 -3.14
C ARG A 170 0.86 -2.53 -4.42
N LEU A 171 -0.43 -2.85 -4.31
CA LEU A 171 -1.31 -3.09 -5.47
C LEU A 171 -1.43 -1.82 -6.32
N ALA A 172 -1.63 -0.66 -5.70
CA ALA A 172 -1.70 0.61 -6.41
C ALA A 172 -0.37 0.97 -7.12
N LEU A 173 0.78 0.63 -6.53
CA LEU A 173 2.09 0.73 -7.20
C LEU A 173 2.17 -0.22 -8.40
N GLY A 174 1.64 -1.44 -8.28
CA GLY A 174 1.55 -2.40 -9.39
C GLY A 174 0.78 -1.85 -10.59
N ASP A 175 -0.30 -1.09 -10.36
CA ASP A 175 -1.05 -0.42 -11.44
C ASP A 175 -0.20 0.65 -12.15
N VAL A 176 0.57 1.44 -11.39
CA VAL A 176 1.51 2.44 -11.94
C VAL A 176 2.56 1.75 -12.82
N LEU A 177 3.19 0.69 -12.29
CA LEU A 177 4.22 -0.07 -12.99
C LEU A 177 3.67 -0.78 -14.22
N THR A 178 2.49 -1.38 -14.14
CA THR A 178 1.81 -2.01 -15.30
C THR A 178 1.63 -1.02 -16.44
N ARG A 179 1.20 0.22 -16.15
CA ARG A 179 1.05 1.26 -17.16
C ARG A 179 2.41 1.71 -17.70
N ALA A 180 3.41 1.89 -16.84
CA ALA A 180 4.76 2.26 -17.26
C ALA A 180 5.39 1.20 -18.18
N SER A 181 5.23 -0.09 -17.88
CA SER A 181 5.70 -1.20 -18.71
C SER A 181 5.02 -1.21 -20.08
N LYS A 182 3.70 -0.98 -20.15
CA LYS A 182 2.97 -0.85 -21.42
C LYS A 182 3.48 0.30 -22.30
N LEU A 183 4.03 1.34 -21.69
CA LEU A 183 4.64 2.49 -22.37
C LEU A 183 6.14 2.31 -22.63
N GLY A 184 6.72 1.15 -22.29
CA GLY A 184 8.16 0.90 -22.42
C GLY A 184 9.04 1.73 -21.48
N ARG A 185 8.48 2.23 -20.37
CA ARG A 185 9.18 3.07 -19.38
C ARG A 185 9.59 2.32 -18.11
N ALA A 186 9.06 1.13 -17.92
CA ALA A 186 9.49 0.19 -16.88
C ALA A 186 9.91 -1.12 -17.54
N ARG A 187 10.80 -1.83 -16.87
CA ARG A 187 11.27 -3.14 -17.29
C ARG A 187 10.11 -4.14 -17.40
N THR A 188 10.28 -5.12 -18.28
CA THR A 188 9.26 -6.12 -18.61
C THR A 188 9.76 -7.55 -18.46
N ASP A 189 11.01 -7.71 -18.02
CA ASP A 189 11.68 -8.98 -17.76
C ASP A 189 11.39 -9.53 -16.35
N ILE A 190 10.82 -8.71 -15.47
CA ILE A 190 10.30 -9.09 -14.15
C ILE A 190 8.77 -8.92 -14.19
N ASP A 191 8.02 -9.84 -13.60
CA ASP A 191 6.58 -9.68 -13.44
C ASP A 191 6.26 -8.46 -12.55
N VAL A 192 5.16 -7.78 -12.86
CA VAL A 192 4.84 -6.49 -12.22
C VAL A 192 4.59 -6.64 -10.72
N ASP A 193 3.99 -7.75 -10.28
CA ASP A 193 3.71 -7.99 -8.86
C ASP A 193 5.01 -8.13 -8.06
N THR A 194 5.97 -8.90 -8.57
CA THR A 194 7.30 -9.03 -7.99
C THR A 194 8.05 -7.72 -8.03
N LEU A 195 8.00 -6.98 -9.15
CA LEU A 195 8.65 -5.66 -9.23
C LEU A 195 8.06 -4.68 -8.21
N ALA A 196 6.73 -4.63 -8.08
CA ALA A 196 6.06 -3.78 -7.09
C ALA A 196 6.46 -4.18 -5.66
N TRP A 197 6.53 -5.47 -5.37
CA TRP A 197 6.97 -5.97 -4.07
C TRP A 197 8.43 -5.59 -3.75
N LEU A 198 9.35 -5.77 -4.71
CA LEU A 198 10.76 -5.39 -4.56
C LEU A 198 10.95 -3.89 -4.34
N VAL A 199 10.25 -3.06 -5.12
CA VAL A 199 10.33 -1.59 -5.00
C VAL A 199 9.77 -1.14 -3.65
N PHE A 200 8.63 -1.69 -3.24
CA PHE A 200 8.03 -1.36 -1.95
C PHE A 200 8.96 -1.73 -0.79
N ALA A 201 9.51 -2.95 -0.80
CA ALA A 201 10.45 -3.42 0.22
C ALA A 201 11.75 -2.60 0.25
N ALA A 202 12.27 -2.20 -0.92
CA ALA A 202 13.45 -1.36 -1.00
C ALA A 202 13.19 0.02 -0.38
N VAL A 203 12.05 0.65 -0.66
CA VAL A 203 11.71 1.96 -0.08
C VAL A 203 11.44 1.86 1.42
N GLU A 204 10.80 0.79 1.91
CA GLU A 204 10.68 0.54 3.35
C GLU A 204 12.04 0.32 4.05
N ALA A 205 13.02 -0.26 3.34
CA ALA A 205 14.38 -0.39 3.86
C ALA A 205 15.08 0.98 3.97
N LEU A 206 14.87 1.87 2.98
CA LEU A 206 15.44 3.23 3.00
C LEU A 206 14.96 4.07 4.19
N ALA A 207 13.76 3.83 4.71
CA ALA A 207 13.27 4.51 5.92
C ALA A 207 14.11 4.22 7.18
N ARG A 208 14.97 3.20 7.14
CA ARG A 208 15.90 2.86 8.21
C ARG A 208 17.31 3.42 7.99
N GLU A 209 17.57 4.02 6.83
CA GLU A 209 18.87 4.59 6.49
C GLU A 209 18.98 6.06 6.94
N PRO A 210 20.22 6.56 7.08
CA PRO A 210 20.49 7.99 7.21
C PRO A 210 19.89 8.82 6.05
N ALA A 211 19.37 10.01 6.36
CA ALA A 211 18.66 10.85 5.40
C ALA A 211 19.53 11.33 4.23
N ASP A 212 20.86 11.39 4.41
CA ASP A 212 21.84 11.75 3.39
C ASP A 212 22.08 10.65 2.35
N ALA A 213 21.88 9.37 2.71
CA ALA A 213 22.05 8.24 1.78
C ALA A 213 20.79 7.94 0.94
N ALA A 214 19.60 8.31 1.45
CA ALA A 214 18.31 7.98 0.83
C ALA A 214 18.15 8.48 -0.63
N PRO A 215 18.59 9.69 -1.03
CA PRO A 215 18.41 10.17 -2.40
C PRO A 215 19.16 9.33 -3.45
N ASP A 216 20.41 8.97 -3.17
CA ASP A 216 21.24 8.18 -4.08
C ASP A 216 20.67 6.77 -4.26
N ARG A 217 20.15 6.17 -3.19
CA ARG A 217 19.51 4.86 -3.23
C ARG A 217 18.17 4.90 -3.95
N LEU A 218 17.38 5.95 -3.75
CA LEU A 218 16.14 6.15 -4.50
C LEU A 218 16.41 6.32 -6.01
N HIS A 219 17.50 7.00 -6.37
CA HIS A 219 17.97 7.05 -7.76
C HIS A 219 18.35 5.67 -8.32
N ALA A 220 19.04 4.85 -7.52
CA ALA A 220 19.37 3.47 -7.89
C ALA A 220 18.12 2.60 -8.10
N ILE A 221 17.10 2.72 -7.24
CA ILE A 221 15.80 2.06 -7.42
C ILE A 221 15.12 2.53 -8.71
N ALA A 222 15.10 3.84 -8.96
CA ALA A 222 14.54 4.39 -10.20
C ALA A 222 15.27 3.86 -11.45
N ALA A 223 16.60 3.75 -11.40
CA ALA A 223 17.40 3.17 -12.48
C ALA A 223 17.11 1.68 -12.67
N PHE A 224 16.94 0.92 -11.58
CA PHE A 224 16.61 -0.51 -11.61
C PHE A 224 15.25 -0.79 -12.27
N ILE A 225 14.27 0.11 -12.12
CA ILE A 225 12.93 -0.03 -12.71
C ILE A 225 12.96 0.23 -14.21
N ARG A 226 13.87 1.06 -14.73
CA ARG A 226 13.95 1.39 -16.15
C ARG A 226 14.24 0.14 -16.99
N PRO A 227 13.80 0.11 -18.26
CA PRO A 227 14.14 -0.99 -19.16
C PRO A 227 15.66 -1.12 -19.30
N PRO A 228 16.21 -2.34 -19.41
CA PRO A 228 17.62 -2.53 -19.70
C PRO A 228 17.96 -1.92 -21.07
N ALA A 229 19.11 -1.24 -21.15
CA ALA A 229 19.64 -0.80 -22.43
C ALA A 229 19.86 -2.02 -23.34
N ARG A 230 19.27 -1.99 -24.54
CA ARG A 230 19.39 -3.05 -25.55
C ARG A 230 20.59 -2.82 -26.45
#